data_AF-A0A1F3B7M7-F1
#
_entry.id   AF-A0A1F3B7M7-F1
#
_cell.length_a   1.000
_cell.length_b   1.000
_cell.length_c   1.000
_cell.angle_alpha   90.00
_cell.angle_beta   90.00
_cell.angle_gamma   90.00
#
_symmetry.space_group_name_H-M   'P 1'
#
loop_
_entity.id
_entity.type
_entity.pdbx_description
1 polymer ?
#
loop_
_entity_poly.entity_id
_entity_poly.type
_entity_poly.pdbx_seq_one_letter_code
_entity_poly.pdbx_strand_id
1 'polypeptide(L)'
;MENAGGLLKQILDRELALHRELLAIARLRHMVLRQGRVAGLYALRTAEVSRVCELRGLEAARARLVTEDREALDAAPRIAATIRRLGAVERANRSLLVRHVVRSRHLSEGVAIWAASA
;
A
#
# COMPACT_ATOMS: atom_id res chain seq x y z
N MET A 1 -11.04 33.42 -7.04
CA MET A 1 -11.94 32.44 -6.40
C MET A 1 -11.71 31.12 -7.11
N GLU A 2 -11.10 30.13 -6.46
CA GLU A 2 -11.01 28.78 -7.03
C GLU A 2 -12.44 28.20 -7.15
N ASN A 3 -12.81 27.70 -8.33
CA ASN A 3 -14.10 27.05 -8.51
C ASN A 3 -14.06 25.64 -7.86
N ALA A 4 -15.20 25.14 -7.40
CA ALA A 4 -15.28 23.85 -6.73
C ALA A 4 -14.74 22.68 -7.58
N GLY A 5 -14.87 22.76 -8.91
CA GLY A 5 -14.31 21.80 -9.86
C GLY A 5 -12.77 21.77 -9.88
N GLY A 6 -12.11 22.93 -9.82
CA GLY A 6 -10.65 23.03 -9.74
C GLY A 6 -10.10 22.41 -8.45
N LEU A 7 -10.77 22.65 -7.32
CA LEU A 7 -10.42 22.02 -6.04
C LEU A 7 -10.62 20.50 -6.08
N LEU A 8 -11.72 20.02 -6.66
CA LEU A 8 -11.98 18.58 -6.81
C LEU A 8 -10.89 17.91 -7.67
N LYS A 9 -10.48 18.54 -8.77
CA LYS A 9 -9.38 18.05 -9.62
C LYS A 9 -8.07 17.96 -8.85
N GLN A 10 -7.70 19.01 -8.10
CA GLN A 10 -6.48 19.01 -7.28
C GLN A 10 -6.50 17.86 -6.24
N ILE A 11 -7.64 17.65 -5.57
CA ILE A 11 -7.80 16.55 -4.61
C ILE A 11 -7.63 15.20 -5.30
N LEU A 12 -8.30 14.97 -6.43
CA LEU A 12 -8.22 13.70 -7.14
C LEU A 12 -6.83 13.43 -7.73
N ASP A 13 -6.13 14.44 -8.24
CA ASP A 13 -4.75 14.31 -8.68
C ASP A 13 -3.81 13.95 -7.52
N ARG A 14 -4.05 14.53 -6.33
CA ARG A 14 -3.28 14.18 -5.13
C ARG A 14 -3.61 12.77 -4.63
N GLU A 15 -4.87 12.36 -4.61
CA GLU A 15 -5.27 10.98 -4.30
C GLU A 15 -4.60 9.98 -5.25
N LEU A 16 -4.59 10.27 -6.55
CA LEU A 16 -3.89 9.44 -7.54
C LEU A 16 -2.40 9.34 -7.27
N ALA A 17 -1.74 10.44 -6.91
CA ALA A 17 -0.33 10.44 -6.52
C ALA A 17 -0.09 9.54 -5.30
N LEU A 18 -0.90 9.68 -4.24
CA LEU A 18 -0.78 8.84 -3.04
C LEU A 18 -1.02 7.36 -3.33
N HIS A 19 -2.00 7.01 -4.17
CA HIS A 19 -2.19 5.62 -4.58
C HIS A 19 -1.00 5.06 -5.35
N ARG A 20 -0.32 5.86 -6.17
CA ARG A 20 0.91 5.45 -6.88
C ARG A 20 2.07 5.25 -5.92
N GLU A 21 2.22 6.12 -4.92
CA GLU A 21 3.22 5.99 -3.86
C GLU A 21 2.98 4.73 -3.02
N LEU A 22 1.72 4.46 -2.62
CA LEU A 22 1.35 3.22 -1.94
C LEU A 22 1.67 1.98 -2.77
N LEU A 23 1.40 2.02 -4.09
CA LEU A 23 1.78 0.95 -5.00
C LEU A 23 3.31 0.76 -5.06
N ALA A 24 4.08 1.84 -5.05
CA ALA A 24 5.54 1.77 -5.01
C ALA A 24 6.04 1.14 -3.71
N ILE A 25 5.48 1.54 -2.56
CA ILE A 25 5.78 0.94 -1.25
C ILE A 25 5.46 -0.57 -1.25
N ALA A 26 4.30 -0.97 -1.77
CA ALA A 26 3.91 -2.37 -1.86
C ALA A 26 4.89 -3.20 -2.73
N ARG A 27 5.39 -2.62 -3.84
CA ARG A 27 6.39 -3.24 -4.71
C ARG A 27 7.77 -3.34 -4.05
N LEU A 28 8.19 -2.30 -3.34
CA LEU A 28 9.44 -2.33 -2.56
C LEU A 28 9.36 -3.39 -1.46
N ARG A 29 8.22 -3.47 -0.76
CA ARG A 29 7.95 -4.53 0.21
C ARG A 29 8.07 -5.91 -0.43
N HIS A 30 7.50 -6.09 -1.62
CA HIS A 30 7.59 -7.35 -2.36
C HIS A 30 9.05 -7.74 -2.65
N MET A 31 9.85 -6.80 -3.15
CA MET A 31 11.26 -7.02 -3.45
C MET A 31 12.05 -7.39 -2.19
N VAL A 32 11.85 -6.64 -1.10
CA VAL A 32 12.51 -6.86 0.19
C VAL A 32 12.15 -8.24 0.77
N LEU A 33 10.88 -8.63 0.69
CA LEU A 33 10.42 -9.97 1.09
C LEU A 33 11.01 -11.07 0.21
N ARG A 34 11.11 -10.88 -1.11
CA ARG A 34 11.76 -11.85 -2.00
C ARG A 34 13.24 -12.06 -1.70
N GLN A 35 13.92 -11.02 -1.20
CA GLN A 35 15.32 -11.08 -0.80
C GLN A 35 15.53 -11.63 0.61
N GLY A 36 14.46 -11.98 1.35
CA GLY A 36 14.54 -12.45 2.74
C GLY A 36 14.98 -11.37 3.73
N ARG A 37 14.99 -10.10 3.33
CA ARG A 37 15.41 -8.98 4.18
C ARG A 37 14.20 -8.50 4.97
N VAL A 38 14.23 -8.58 6.30
CA VAL A 38 13.10 -8.16 7.14
C VAL A 38 13.31 -6.76 7.74
N ALA A 39 14.56 -6.33 7.91
CA ALA A 39 14.91 -5.06 8.54
C ALA A 39 14.33 -3.82 7.84
N GLY A 40 14.15 -3.85 6.52
CA GLY A 40 13.57 -2.73 5.74
C GLY A 40 12.05 -2.60 5.80
N LEU A 41 11.34 -3.57 6.39
CA LEU A 41 9.87 -3.58 6.37
C LEU A 41 9.26 -2.52 7.30
N TYR A 42 9.94 -2.17 8.40
CA TYR A 42 9.45 -1.18 9.35
C TYR A 42 9.40 0.23 8.73
N ALA A 43 10.48 0.66 8.08
CA ALA A 43 10.52 1.96 7.39
C ALA A 43 9.44 2.07 6.31
N LEU A 44 9.24 1.00 5.52
CA LEU A 44 8.17 0.92 4.53
C LEU A 44 6.78 1.00 5.17
N ARG A 45 6.59 0.41 6.35
CA ARG A 45 5.33 0.48 7.08
C ARG A 45 5.03 1.88 7.60
N THR A 46 6.03 2.58 8.14
CA THR A 46 5.86 3.97 8.59
C THR A 46 5.49 4.90 7.43
N ALA A 47 6.17 4.75 6.28
CA ALA A 47 5.83 5.50 5.08
C ALA A 47 4.41 5.21 4.60
N GLU A 48 3.99 3.94 4.59
CA GLU A 48 2.63 3.53 4.21
C GLU A 48 1.56 4.18 5.10
N VAL A 49 1.74 4.13 6.43
CA VAL A 49 0.78 4.72 7.38
C VAL A 49 0.62 6.21 7.14
N SER A 50 1.73 6.94 6.93
CA SER A 50 1.69 8.37 6.63
C SER A 50 0.85 8.67 5.38
N ARG A 51 1.02 7.90 4.29
CA ARG A 51 0.26 8.11 3.04
C ARG A 51 -1.21 7.70 3.16
N VAL A 52 -1.52 6.67 3.94
CA VAL A 52 -2.92 6.30 4.22
C VAL A 52 -3.63 7.38 5.03
N CYS A 53 -2.95 7.97 6.02
CA CYS A 53 -3.52 9.08 6.80
C CYS A 53 -3.80 10.30 5.91
N GLU A 54 -2.87 10.67 5.04
CA GLU A 54 -3.07 11.76 4.09
C GLU A 54 -4.22 11.48 3.12
N LEU A 55 -4.28 10.26 2.57
CA LEU A 55 -5.33 9.83 1.66
C LEU A 55 -6.71 9.94 2.31
N ARG A 56 -6.87 9.51 3.56
CA ARG A 56 -8.12 9.63 4.31
C ARG A 56 -8.56 11.09 4.50
N GLY A 57 -7.60 11.99 4.70
CA GLY A 57 -7.87 13.43 4.78
C GLY A 57 -8.43 13.98 3.48
N LEU A 58 -7.84 13.56 2.34
CA LEU A 58 -8.30 13.95 1.01
C LEU A 58 -9.65 13.34 0.66
N GLU A 59 -9.88 12.07 0.98
CA GLU A 59 -11.18 11.40 0.77
C GLU A 59 -12.30 12.10 1.56
N ALA A 60 -12.00 12.52 2.80
CA ALA A 60 -12.93 13.30 3.62
C ALA A 60 -13.18 14.70 3.06
N ALA A 61 -12.15 15.37 2.53
CA ALA A 61 -12.29 16.66 1.85
C ALA A 61 -13.12 16.53 0.57
N ARG A 62 -12.86 15.50 -0.24
CA ARG A 62 -13.63 15.17 -1.44
C ARG A 62 -15.10 14.91 -1.12
N ALA A 63 -15.40 14.15 -0.06
CA ALA A 63 -16.77 13.84 0.34
C ALA A 63 -17.60 15.09 0.73
N ARG A 64 -16.92 16.18 1.12
CA ARG A 64 -17.56 17.48 1.43
C ARG A 64 -17.79 18.35 0.19
N LEU A 65 -17.11 18.06 -0.91
CA LEU A 65 -17.28 18.78 -2.18
C LEU A 65 -18.45 18.17 -2.95
N VAL A 66 -19.62 18.80 -2.84
CA VAL A 66 -20.77 18.49 -3.69
C VAL A 66 -20.62 19.27 -4.99
N THR A 67 -20.17 18.61 -6.06
CA THR A 67 -20.09 19.22 -7.38
C THR A 67 -20.26 18.17 -8.48
N GLU A 68 -21.04 18.50 -9.51
CA GLU A 68 -21.32 17.64 -10.68
C GLU A 68 -20.29 17.81 -11.80
N ASP A 69 -19.11 18.36 -11.48
CA ASP A 69 -18.12 18.69 -12.49
C ASP A 69 -17.46 17.42 -13.08
N ARG A 70 -17.91 17.05 -14.28
CA ARG A 70 -17.48 15.85 -15.01
C ARG A 70 -16.01 15.89 -15.41
N GLU A 71 -15.42 17.06 -15.66
CA GLU A 71 -14.01 17.17 -16.06
C GLU A 71 -13.03 16.85 -14.93
N ALA A 72 -13.46 17.01 -13.68
CA ALA A 72 -12.64 16.64 -12.52
C ALA A 72 -12.48 15.11 -12.38
N LEU A 73 -13.36 14.30 -13.00
CA LEU A 73 -13.43 12.85 -12.80
C LEU A 73 -12.42 12.02 -13.61
N ASP A 74 -11.59 12.63 -14.46
CA ASP A 74 -10.56 11.94 -15.27
C ASP A 74 -9.55 11.14 -14.45
N ALA A 75 -9.32 11.53 -13.20
CA ALA A 75 -8.45 10.81 -12.28
C ALA A 75 -9.09 9.54 -11.71
N ALA A 76 -10.42 9.43 -11.65
CA ALA A 76 -11.10 8.30 -10.99
C ALA A 76 -10.82 6.92 -11.64
N PRO A 77 -10.85 6.75 -12.98
CA PRO A 77 -10.46 5.49 -13.62
C PRO A 77 -9.00 5.11 -13.35
N ARG A 78 -8.11 6.11 -13.28
CA ARG A 78 -6.68 5.91 -13.01
C ARG A 78 -6.45 5.49 -11.55
N ILE A 79 -7.20 6.08 -10.62
CA ILE A 79 -7.23 5.69 -9.21
C ILE A 79 -7.69 4.23 -9.09
N ALA A 80 -8.83 3.88 -9.67
CA ALA A 80 -9.37 2.52 -9.64
C ALA A 80 -8.39 1.47 -10.22
N ALA A 81 -7.74 1.78 -11.34
CA ALA A 81 -6.71 0.92 -11.92
C ALA A 81 -5.50 0.74 -10.98
N THR A 82 -5.08 1.81 -10.29
CA THR A 82 -3.96 1.77 -9.35
C THR A 82 -4.30 0.94 -8.11
N ILE A 83 -5.51 1.09 -7.56
CA ILE A 83 -6.03 0.29 -6.43
C ILE A 83 -6.04 -1.20 -6.79
N ARG A 84 -6.52 -1.57 -8.00
CA ARG A 84 -6.50 -2.97 -8.45
C ARG A 84 -5.08 -3.55 -8.50
N ARG A 85 -4.12 -2.78 -9.01
CA ARG A 85 -2.70 -3.17 -9.06
C ARG A 85 -2.11 -3.31 -7.65
N LEU A 86 -2.40 -2.37 -6.76
CA LEU A 86 -2.00 -2.42 -5.36
C LEU A 86 -2.52 -3.70 -4.69
N GLY A 87 -3.80 -4.01 -4.84
CA GLY A 87 -4.41 -5.24 -4.30
C GLY A 87 -3.80 -6.53 -4.85
N ALA A 88 -3.31 -6.55 -6.10
CA ALA A 88 -2.57 -7.68 -6.64
C ALA A 88 -1.20 -7.86 -5.95
N VAL A 89 -0.45 -6.76 -5.76
CA VAL A 89 0.87 -6.79 -5.11
C VAL A 89 0.73 -7.16 -3.62
N GLU A 90 -0.26 -6.63 -2.91
CA GLU A 90 -0.47 -6.97 -1.50
C GLU A 90 -0.83 -8.43 -1.27
N ARG A 91 -1.60 -9.03 -2.18
CA ARG A 91 -1.86 -10.48 -2.15
C ARG A 91 -0.56 -11.27 -2.32
N ALA A 92 0.30 -10.88 -3.26
CA ALA A 92 1.60 -11.51 -3.46
C ALA A 92 2.53 -11.34 -2.24
N ASN A 93 2.53 -10.18 -1.60
CA ASN A 93 3.26 -9.91 -0.35
C ASN A 93 2.79 -10.83 0.77
N ARG A 94 1.48 -10.99 0.94
CA ARG A 94 0.89 -11.88 1.95
C ARG A 94 1.35 -13.33 1.75
N SER A 95 1.31 -13.82 0.51
CA SER A 95 1.79 -15.17 0.19
C SER A 95 3.30 -15.37 0.45
N LEU A 96 4.12 -14.32 0.30
CA LEU A 96 5.54 -14.39 0.66
C LEU A 96 5.76 -14.38 2.17
N LEU A 97 5.04 -13.54 2.91
CA LEU A 97 5.11 -13.48 4.37
C LEU A 97 4.72 -14.82 5.00
N VAL A 98 3.62 -15.44 4.56
CA VAL A 98 3.20 -16.76 5.05
C VAL A 98 4.30 -17.80 4.83
N ARG A 99 4.92 -17.83 3.65
CA ARG A 99 6.04 -18.74 3.36
C ARG A 99 7.25 -18.51 4.28
N HIS A 100 7.60 -17.26 4.57
CA HIS A 100 8.70 -16.96 5.49
C HIS A 100 8.38 -17.38 6.92
N VAL A 101 7.16 -17.11 7.41
CA VAL A 101 6.73 -17.51 8.76
C VAL A 101 6.74 -19.04 8.92
N VAL A 102 6.22 -19.78 7.94
CA VAL A 102 6.23 -21.25 7.95
C VAL A 102 7.66 -21.79 7.94
N ARG A 103 8.53 -21.23 7.08
CA ARG A 103 9.94 -21.63 7.02
C ARG A 103 10.67 -21.40 8.35
N SER A 104 10.46 -20.25 8.98
CA SER A 104 11.09 -19.95 10.27
C SER A 104 10.60 -20.89 11.38
N ARG A 105 9.32 -21.28 11.39
CA ARG A 105 8.78 -22.26 12.35
C ARG A 105 9.43 -23.64 12.19
N HIS A 106 9.55 -24.14 10.96
CA HIS A 106 10.21 -25.42 10.72
C HIS A 106 11.70 -25.41 11.07
N LEU A 107 12.38 -24.27 10.89
CA LEU A 107 13.77 -24.12 11.34
C LEU A 107 13.87 -24.13 12.87
N SER A 108 12.96 -23.46 13.59
CA SER A 108 12.94 -23.53 15.06
C SER A 108 12.59 -24.92 15.60
N GLU A 109 11.68 -25.64 14.95
CA GLU A 109 11.31 -27.02 15.31
C GLU A 109 12.45 -28.01 15.00
N GLY A 110 13.11 -27.87 13.85
CA GLY A 110 14.26 -28.68 13.48
C GLY A 110 15.45 -28.49 14.41
N VAL A 111 15.75 -27.26 14.82
CA VAL A 111 16.81 -26.97 15.80
C VAL A 111 16.45 -27.53 17.18
N ALA A 112 15.18 -27.47 17.60
CA ALA A 112 14.73 -28.06 18.86
C ALA A 112 14.87 -29.59 18.87
N ILE A 113 14.63 -30.28 17.75
CA ILE A 113 14.81 -31.74 17.64
C ILE A 113 16.28 -32.13 17.76
N TRP A 114 17.19 -31.37 17.14
CA TRP A 114 18.63 -31.62 17.24
C TRP A 114 19.18 -31.30 18.64
N ALA A 115 18.69 -30.26 19.31
CA ALA A 115 19.11 -29.91 20.67
C ALA A 115 18.58 -30.88 21.75
N ALA A 116 17.47 -31.58 21.50
CA ALA A 116 16.92 -32.58 22.41
C ALA A 116 17.52 -33.98 22.23
N SER A 117 18.38 -34.18 21.22
CA SER A 117 19.02 -35.46 20.89
C SER A 117 20.53 -35.49 21.20
N ALA A 118 21.05 -34.49 21.90
CA ALA A 118 22.44 -34.37 22.37
C ALA A 118 22.48 -34.43 23.90
#